data_AF-A0A846RU77-F1
#
_entry.id   AF-A0A846RU77-F1
#
_cell.length_a   1.000
_cell.length_b   1.000
_cell.length_c   1.000
_cell.angle_alpha   90.00
_cell.angle_beta   90.00
_cell.angle_gamma   90.00
#
_symmetry.space_group_name_H-M   'P 1'
#
loop_
_entity.id
_entity.type
_entity.pdbx_description
1 polymer ?
#
loop_
_entity_poly.entity_id
_entity_poly.type
_entity_poly.pdbx_seq_one_letter_code
_entity_poly.pdbx_strand_id
1 'polypeptide(L)'
;MVGRTAPAEATDLSERVCRLNTAQLCRAWRVSFLAVISAKTEQELEQLTQKRRFYLEELERRNPQGFAAWLNSNPRASSDPEPYLLDDANGRQGAQ
;
A
#
# COMPACT_ATOMS: atom_id res chain seq x y z
N MET A 1 25.40 -17.38 -8.55
CA MET A 1 25.66 -15.93 -8.44
C MET A 1 24.32 -15.22 -8.49
N VAL A 2 23.79 -14.74 -7.35
CA VAL A 2 22.62 -13.85 -7.35
C VAL A 2 23.01 -12.65 -6.49
N GLY A 3 23.22 -11.52 -7.16
CA GLY A 3 23.50 -10.25 -6.51
C GLY A 3 22.29 -9.83 -5.71
N ARG A 4 22.36 -10.01 -4.39
CA ARG A 4 21.42 -9.39 -3.44
C ARG A 4 21.78 -7.91 -3.32
N THR A 5 21.49 -7.13 -4.36
CA THR A 5 21.48 -5.66 -4.29
C THR A 5 20.02 -5.23 -4.13
N ALA A 6 19.48 -5.30 -2.92
CA ALA A 6 18.13 -4.77 -2.63
C ALA A 6 17.96 -4.01 -1.28
N PRO A 7 18.98 -3.34 -0.70
CA PRO A 7 18.68 -2.32 0.30
C PRO A 7 18.41 -0.94 -0.32
N ALA A 8 19.17 -0.52 -1.33
CA ALA A 8 19.09 0.86 -1.85
C ALA A 8 17.80 1.16 -2.64
N GLU A 9 17.37 0.25 -3.52
CA GLU A 9 16.12 0.42 -4.29
C GLU A 9 14.87 0.32 -3.41
N ALA A 10 14.93 -0.53 -2.39
CA ALA A 10 13.88 -0.65 -1.38
C ALA A 10 13.70 0.66 -0.58
N THR A 11 14.81 1.33 -0.24
CA THR A 11 14.79 2.63 0.44
C THR A 11 14.22 3.74 -0.45
N ASP A 12 14.63 3.86 -1.72
CA ASP A 12 14.05 4.84 -2.66
C ASP A 12 12.53 4.66 -2.79
N LEU A 13 12.08 3.42 -2.98
CA LEU A 13 10.66 3.12 -3.08
C LEU A 13 9.91 3.50 -1.81
N SER A 14 10.45 3.15 -0.63
CA SER A 14 9.85 3.53 0.65
C SER A 14 9.74 5.05 0.80
N GLU A 15 10.80 5.82 0.53
CA GLU A 15 10.76 7.28 0.59
C GLU A 15 9.72 7.87 -0.36
N ARG A 16 9.62 7.34 -1.58
CA ARG A 16 8.62 7.77 -2.55
C ARG A 16 7.21 7.46 -2.08
N VAL A 17 7.00 6.29 -1.47
CA VAL A 17 5.71 5.88 -0.90
C VAL A 17 5.34 6.81 0.28
N CYS A 18 6.29 7.13 1.16
CA CYS A 18 6.11 8.06 2.28
C CYS A 18 5.67 9.46 1.82
N ARG A 19 6.10 9.91 0.64
CA ARG A 19 5.71 11.22 0.06
C ARG A 19 4.31 11.24 -0.56
N LEU A 20 3.70 10.09 -0.86
CA LEU A 20 2.34 10.03 -1.38
C LEU A 20 1.34 10.39 -0.28
N ASN A 21 0.20 10.98 -0.61
CA ASN A 21 -0.91 11.14 0.34
C ASN A 21 -1.81 9.89 0.36
N THR A 22 -2.72 9.78 1.34
CA THR A 22 -3.56 8.57 1.52
C THR A 22 -4.38 8.24 0.28
N ALA A 23 -4.98 9.23 -0.38
CA ALA A 23 -5.71 9.04 -1.63
C ALA A 23 -4.80 8.54 -2.78
N GLN A 24 -3.59 9.09 -2.91
CA GLN A 24 -2.59 8.62 -3.89
C GLN A 24 -2.13 7.18 -3.58
N LEU A 25 -1.94 6.82 -2.31
CA LEU A 25 -1.60 5.46 -1.91
C LEU A 25 -2.71 4.46 -2.26
N CYS A 26 -3.95 4.81 -1.97
CA CYS A 26 -5.09 3.95 -2.30
C CYS A 26 -5.23 3.76 -3.82
N ARG A 27 -5.07 4.83 -4.60
CA ARG A 27 -5.03 4.74 -6.06
C ARG A 27 -3.86 3.88 -6.55
N ALA A 28 -2.67 4.09 -5.99
CA ALA A 28 -1.48 3.33 -6.36
C ALA A 28 -1.63 1.83 -6.03
N TRP A 29 -2.26 1.49 -4.91
CA TRP A 29 -2.60 0.12 -4.54
C TRP A 29 -3.50 -0.57 -5.58
N ARG A 30 -4.58 0.10 -6.00
CA ARG A 30 -5.52 -0.41 -7.01
C ARG A 30 -4.87 -0.59 -8.38
N VAL A 31 -4.15 0.42 -8.85
CA VAL A 31 -3.45 0.38 -10.15
C VAL A 31 -2.38 -0.71 -10.14
N SER A 32 -1.69 -0.91 -9.01
CA SER A 32 -0.68 -1.97 -8.89
C SER A 32 -1.29 -3.37 -8.99
N PHE A 33 -2.56 -3.56 -8.66
CA PHE A 33 -3.23 -4.85 -8.87
C PHE A 33 -3.39 -5.18 -10.37
N LEU A 34 -3.69 -4.18 -11.20
CA LEU A 34 -3.75 -4.34 -12.66
C LEU A 34 -2.38 -4.70 -13.25
N ALA A 35 -1.31 -4.17 -12.67
CA ALA A 35 0.05 -4.54 -13.04
C ALA A 35 0.39 -5.98 -12.64
N VAL A 36 -0.06 -6.43 -11.46
CA VAL A 36 0.16 -7.82 -10.99
C VAL A 36 -0.54 -8.83 -11.90
N ILE A 37 -1.79 -8.59 -12.29
CA ILE A 37 -2.51 -9.50 -13.20
C ILE A 37 -1.95 -9.51 -14.62
N SER A 38 -1.22 -8.45 -15.00
CA SER A 38 -0.62 -8.30 -16.33
C SER A 38 0.84 -8.77 -16.39
N ALA A 39 1.48 -8.97 -15.24
CA ALA A 39 2.87 -9.40 -15.14
C ALA A 39 3.03 -10.80 -15.74
N LYS A 40 4.06 -10.97 -16.57
CA LYS A 40 4.32 -12.24 -17.28
C LYS A 40 5.55 -12.98 -16.76
N THR A 41 6.33 -12.30 -15.93
CA THR A 41 7.60 -12.83 -15.40
C THR A 41 7.58 -12.85 -13.88
N GLU A 42 8.27 -13.83 -13.30
CA GLU A 42 8.46 -13.93 -11.85
C GLU A 42 9.17 -12.70 -11.28
N GLN A 43 10.09 -12.11 -12.04
CA GLN A 43 10.79 -10.89 -11.65
C GLN A 43 9.85 -9.67 -11.56
N GLU A 44 8.91 -9.51 -12.49
CA GLU A 44 7.91 -8.45 -12.42
C GLU A 44 6.96 -8.66 -11.22
N LEU A 45 6.55 -9.89 -10.97
CA LEU A 45 5.72 -10.24 -9.82
C LEU A 45 6.43 -9.96 -8.50
N GLU A 46 7.73 -10.27 -8.40
CA GLU A 46 8.56 -9.99 -7.22
C GLU A 46 8.63 -8.48 -6.95
N GLN A 47 8.96 -7.68 -7.98
CA GLN A 47 9.02 -6.23 -7.87
C GLN A 47 7.67 -5.62 -7.47
N LEU A 48 6.57 -6.10 -8.07
CA LEU A 48 5.22 -5.61 -7.76
C LEU A 48 4.79 -6.01 -6.35
N THR A 49 5.13 -7.22 -5.90
CA THR A 49 4.84 -7.69 -4.55
C THR A 49 5.58 -6.85 -3.52
N GLN A 50 6.87 -6.56 -3.74
CA GLN A 50 7.66 -5.70 -2.87
C GLN A 50 7.08 -4.28 -2.80
N LYS A 51 6.71 -3.71 -3.95
CA LYS A 51 6.09 -2.38 -4.02
C LYS A 51 4.74 -2.33 -3.29
N ARG A 52 3.94 -3.38 -3.44
CA ARG A 52 2.64 -3.51 -2.75
C ARG A 52 2.78 -3.67 -1.24
N ARG A 53 3.82 -4.36 -0.78
CA ARG A 53 4.16 -4.43 0.65
C ARG A 53 4.40 -3.03 1.23
N PHE A 54 5.23 -2.20 0.57
CA PHE A 54 5.46 -0.83 1.04
C PHE A 54 4.20 0.03 1.07
N TYR A 55 3.30 -0.14 0.11
CA TYR A 55 1.99 0.54 0.15
C TYR A 55 1.18 0.14 1.39
N LEU A 56 1.15 -1.15 1.75
CA LEU A 56 0.44 -1.61 2.93
C LEU A 56 1.08 -1.11 4.22
N GLU A 57 2.41 -1.19 4.34
CA GLU A 57 3.17 -0.69 5.50
C GLU A 57 2.90 0.80 5.73
N GLU A 58 2.90 1.61 4.66
CA GLU A 58 2.60 3.04 4.79
C GLU A 58 1.12 3.36 5.06
N LEU A 59 0.18 2.54 4.58
CA LEU A 59 -1.24 2.69 4.91
C LEU A 59 -1.51 2.34 6.38
N GLU A 60 -0.93 1.23 6.85
CA GLU A 60 -0.99 0.80 8.25
C GLU A 60 -0.36 1.85 9.18
N ARG A 61 0.81 2.37 8.83
CA ARG A 61 1.50 3.41 9.62
C ARG A 61 0.68 4.70 9.77
N ARG A 62 -0.11 5.06 8.75
CA ARG A 62 -0.90 6.31 8.74
C ARG A 62 -2.21 6.18 9.49
N ASN A 63 -2.89 5.07 9.34
CA ASN A 63 -4.18 4.84 9.97
C ASN A 63 -4.33 3.35 10.32
N PRO A 64 -3.73 2.92 11.45
CA PRO A 64 -3.74 1.51 11.83
C PRO A 64 -5.15 1.01 12.13
N GLN A 65 -6.04 1.88 12.63
CA GLN A 65 -7.44 1.50 12.91
C GLN A 65 -8.25 1.30 11.62
N GLY A 66 -8.19 2.26 10.70
CA GLY A 66 -8.85 2.14 9.39
C GLY A 66 -8.30 0.97 8.59
N PHE A 67 -6.99 0.71 8.68
CA PHE A 67 -6.35 -0.44 8.04
C PHE A 67 -6.83 -1.77 8.64
N ALA A 68 -6.91 -1.89 9.97
CA ALA A 68 -7.45 -3.07 10.63
C ALA A 68 -8.94 -3.30 10.29
N ALA A 69 -9.76 -2.23 10.26
CA ALA A 69 -11.16 -2.31 9.86
C ALA A 69 -11.29 -2.79 8.40
N TRP A 70 -10.46 -2.24 7.51
CA TRP A 70 -10.39 -2.68 6.11
C TRP A 70 -10.04 -4.16 6.00
N LEU A 71 -9.01 -4.64 6.70
CA LEU A 71 -8.62 -6.06 6.70
C LEU A 71 -9.71 -6.97 7.28
N ASN A 72 -10.40 -6.53 8.33
CA ASN A 72 -11.49 -7.27 8.96
C ASN A 72 -12.74 -7.38 8.06
N SER A 73 -12.93 -6.44 7.13
CA SER A 73 -13.93 -6.54 6.07
C SER A 73 -13.58 -7.58 4.98
N ASN A 74 -12.48 -8.31 5.15
CA ASN A 74 -11.99 -9.36 4.26
C ASN A 74 -11.84 -8.89 2.80
N PRO A 75 -11.06 -7.81 2.57
CA PRO A 75 -11.02 -7.11 1.29
C PRO A 75 -10.27 -7.95 0.26
N ARG A 76 -10.63 -7.80 -1.02
CA ARG A 76 -9.88 -8.41 -2.10
C ARG A 76 -8.56 -7.67 -2.29
N ALA A 77 -7.57 -8.32 -2.87
CA ALA A 77 -6.30 -7.67 -3.23
C ALA A 77 -6.46 -6.45 -4.18
N SER A 78 -7.60 -6.32 -4.86
CA SER A 78 -7.96 -5.16 -5.69
C SER A 78 -8.86 -4.13 -4.99
N SER A 79 -9.37 -4.43 -3.79
CA SER A 79 -10.38 -3.60 -3.13
C SER A 79 -9.82 -2.24 -2.75
N ASP A 80 -10.68 -1.24 -2.87
CA ASP A 80 -10.47 0.15 -2.45
C ASP A 80 -10.37 0.26 -0.92
N PRO A 81 -9.22 0.73 -0.37
CA PRO A 81 -9.09 0.98 1.06
C PRO A 81 -9.48 2.42 1.46
N GLU A 82 -9.73 3.30 0.48
CA GLU A 82 -10.18 4.69 0.70
C GLU A 82 -11.31 4.86 1.71
N PRO A 83 -12.44 4.10 1.63
CA PRO A 83 -13.57 4.33 2.54
C PRO A 83 -13.27 4.00 4.01
N TYR A 84 -12.22 3.22 4.30
CA TYR A 84 -11.84 2.91 5.68
C TYR A 84 -10.70 3.82 6.16
N LEU A 85 -9.83 4.23 5.24
CA LEU A 85 -8.63 5.00 5.57
C LEU A 85 -8.85 6.52 5.57
N LEU A 86 -9.78 7.02 4.77
CA LEU A 86 -10.16 8.44 4.72
C LEU A 86 -11.27 8.80 5.71
N ASP A 87 -12.05 7.82 6.18
CA ASP A 87 -13.19 8.04 7.08
C ASP A 87 -12.76 8.31 8.54
N ASP A 88 -11.71 7.64 9.06
CA ASP A 88 -11.21 7.87 10.43
C ASP A 88 -10.60 9.28 10.62
N ALA A 89 -10.11 9.93 9.56
CA ALA A 89 -9.66 11.32 9.62
C ALA A 89 -10.79 12.29 10.03
N ASN A 90 -12.05 11.90 9.80
CA ASN A 90 -13.23 12.69 10.15
C ASN A 90 -13.86 12.27 11.50
N GLY A 91 -13.51 11.09 12.03
CA GLY A 91 -14.15 10.49 13.23
C GLY A 91 -13.49 10.79 14.58
N ARG A 92 -12.30 11.42 14.62
CA ARG A 92 -11.53 11.65 15.87
C ARG A 92 -11.22 13.11 16.22
N GLN A 93 -11.62 14.08 15.41
CA GLN A 93 -11.50 15.51 15.75
C GLN A 93 -12.76 15.97 16.52
N GLY A 94 -13.00 15.41 17.70
CA GLY A 94 -14.26 15.67 18.42
C GLY A 94 -14.35 15.08 19.82
N ALA A 95 -13.33 15.32 20.65
CA ALA A 95 -13.48 15.34 22.11
C ALA A 95 -12.25 16.03 22.72
N GLN A 96 -12.40 17.34 23.00
CA GLN A 96 -11.66 18.04 24.04
C GLN A 96 -12.56 18.13 25.26
#